data_AF-A0A210Q7X5-F1
#
_entry.id   AF-A0A210Q7X5-F1
#
_cell.length_a   1.000
_cell.length_b   1.000
_cell.length_c   1.000
_cell.angle_alpha   90.00
_cell.angle_beta   90.00
_cell.angle_gamma   90.00
#
_symmetry.space_group_name_H-M   'P 1'
#
loop_
_entity.id
_entity.type
_entity.pdbx_description
1 polymer ?
#
loop_
_entity_poly.entity_id
_entity_poly.type
_entity_poly.pdbx_seq_one_letter_code
_entity_poly.pdbx_strand_id
1 'polypeptide(L)'
;MSYQCRDLFVTTGSDEYADPDTEWLHLDQAVYRERLHAFQGAVYLEETTDTDHCFRVMTHSPLYNKQFFEEFPKAATKSRRMEFLKLSKTQKAWYDKRRCTRTKVPVPKGGMVLWDSRTVHDNVDPVYDRPHNDRWRFVVFVSMTPAKWASQETIEKRNEAYDKLLTTSHWSSQGPRNFKAFKPKAGQFELTILKQPVIARSRDAMLLLGKAEYNFKDGKSNGPKEPVLV
;
A
#
# COMPACT_ATOMS: atom_id res chain seq x y z
N MET A 1 7.14 -5.67 0.28
CA MET A 1 5.75 -5.73 -0.18
C MET A 1 5.00 -6.65 0.77
N SER A 2 4.05 -6.12 1.55
CA SER A 2 3.17 -6.94 2.40
C SER A 2 2.29 -7.85 1.54
N TYR A 3 1.65 -8.82 2.20
CA TYR A 3 0.60 -9.75 1.74
C TYR A 3 -0.55 -9.17 0.87
N GLN A 4 -0.44 -7.91 0.41
CA GLN A 4 -1.34 -7.17 -0.47
C GLN A 4 -1.03 -7.31 -1.96
N CYS A 5 0.15 -7.86 -2.31
CA CYS A 5 0.37 -8.40 -3.63
C CYS A 5 0.11 -9.89 -3.48
N ARG A 6 -0.87 -10.45 -4.22
CA ARG A 6 -0.51 -11.64 -4.99
C ARG A 6 0.74 -11.20 -5.72
N ASP A 7 1.88 -11.55 -5.14
CA ASP A 7 3.13 -11.71 -5.83
C ASP A 7 3.64 -10.45 -6.58
N LEU A 8 4.77 -9.88 -6.13
CA LEU A 8 5.72 -9.27 -7.09
C LEU A 8 6.37 -10.39 -7.90
N PHE A 9 5.53 -11.22 -8.51
CA PHE A 9 5.86 -12.10 -9.57
C PHE A 9 5.17 -11.45 -10.76
N VAL A 10 5.73 -11.62 -11.93
CA VAL A 10 4.89 -11.63 -13.13
C VAL A 10 3.79 -12.64 -12.81
N THR A 11 2.60 -12.18 -12.40
CA THR A 11 1.40 -13.00 -12.49
C THR A 11 1.30 -13.23 -13.98
N THR A 12 1.74 -14.41 -14.44
CA THR A 12 1.39 -14.92 -15.76
C THR A 12 -0.09 -14.62 -15.91
N GLY A 13 -0.45 -13.79 -16.88
CA GLY A 13 -1.78 -13.20 -17.01
C GLY A 13 -2.83 -14.24 -16.69
N SER A 14 -3.43 -14.11 -15.51
CA SER A 14 -4.57 -14.92 -15.20
C SER A 14 -5.68 -14.35 -16.07
N ASP A 15 -6.35 -15.20 -16.85
CA ASP A 15 -7.61 -14.87 -17.54
C ASP A 15 -8.77 -14.64 -16.53
N GLU A 16 -8.45 -14.20 -15.32
CA GLU A 16 -9.39 -13.81 -14.28
C GLU A 16 -9.92 -12.42 -14.63
N TYR A 17 -11.21 -12.34 -14.93
CA TYR A 17 -11.93 -11.11 -15.20
C TYR A 17 -12.73 -10.67 -13.98
N ALA A 18 -13.12 -9.40 -13.95
CA ALA A 18 -13.91 -8.82 -12.89
C ALA A 18 -15.21 -9.59 -12.67
N ASP A 19 -15.31 -10.24 -11.51
CA ASP A 19 -16.55 -10.84 -11.01
C ASP A 19 -17.14 -9.92 -9.93
N PRO A 20 -18.37 -9.41 -10.09
CA PRO A 20 -19.01 -8.54 -9.10
C PRO A 20 -19.19 -9.21 -7.73
N ASP A 21 -19.23 -10.54 -7.66
CA ASP A 21 -19.35 -11.30 -6.40
C ASP A 21 -17.99 -11.51 -5.70
N THR A 22 -16.90 -11.28 -6.43
CA THR A 22 -15.53 -11.43 -5.91
C THR A 22 -14.94 -10.07 -5.53
N GLU A 23 -14.88 -9.81 -4.23
CA GLU A 23 -14.24 -8.61 -3.68
C GLU A 23 -13.15 -8.97 -2.66
N TRP A 24 -12.05 -8.22 -2.72
CA TRP A 24 -10.95 -8.34 -1.77
C TRP A 24 -10.81 -7.11 -0.87
N LEU A 25 -11.86 -6.31 -0.75
CA LEU A 25 -11.92 -5.13 0.11
C LEU A 25 -11.34 -5.43 1.51
N HIS A 26 -10.29 -4.69 1.85
CA HIS A 26 -9.54 -4.88 3.08
C HIS A 26 -9.10 -3.55 3.70
N LEU A 27 -8.69 -3.65 4.97
CA LEU A 27 -7.99 -2.60 5.71
C LEU A 27 -6.58 -3.07 6.04
N ASP A 28 -5.61 -2.17 5.90
CA ASP A 28 -4.24 -2.42 6.34
C ASP A 28 -3.95 -1.83 7.72
N GLN A 29 -4.67 -0.77 8.08
CA GLN A 29 -4.50 -0.18 9.39
C GLN A 29 -5.32 -0.93 10.45
N ALA A 30 -4.59 -1.59 11.35
CA ALA A 30 -5.16 -2.28 12.49
C ALA A 30 -5.71 -1.33 13.57
N VAL A 31 -6.57 -1.86 14.43
CA VAL A 31 -7.28 -1.09 15.48
C VAL A 31 -6.37 -0.28 16.42
N TYR A 32 -5.15 -0.72 16.68
CA TYR A 32 -4.22 -0.04 17.61
C TYR A 32 -3.53 1.19 16.99
N ARG A 33 -3.74 1.43 15.70
CA ARG A 33 -3.30 2.62 14.99
C ARG A 33 -4.53 3.51 14.84
N GLU A 34 -4.78 4.38 15.80
CA GLU A 34 -5.88 5.34 15.70
C GLU A 34 -5.46 6.58 14.90
N ARG A 35 -6.34 7.09 14.04
CA ARG A 35 -6.08 8.24 13.13
C ARG A 35 -5.10 7.86 12.01
N LEU A 36 -4.53 8.84 11.31
CA LEU A 36 -3.68 8.59 10.16
C LEU A 36 -2.27 8.15 10.62
N HIS A 37 -1.84 6.97 10.19
CA HIS A 37 -0.48 6.46 10.44
C HIS A 37 0.38 6.29 9.19
N ALA A 38 -0.24 6.19 8.00
CA ALA A 38 0.48 6.20 6.74
C ALA A 38 -0.40 6.71 5.60
N PHE A 39 0.23 7.39 4.64
CA PHE A 39 -0.33 7.47 3.30
C PHE A 39 0.27 6.34 2.49
N GLN A 40 -0.58 5.49 1.94
CA GLN A 40 -0.16 4.51 0.96
C GLN A 40 -0.38 5.05 -0.44
N GLY A 41 0.30 4.47 -1.41
CA GLY A 41 0.23 4.91 -2.78
C GLY A 41 0.69 3.86 -3.77
N ALA A 42 0.34 4.07 -5.02
CA ALA A 42 0.82 3.27 -6.14
C ALA A 42 1.14 4.20 -7.31
N VAL A 43 2.38 4.13 -7.80
CA VAL A 43 2.80 4.78 -9.04
C VAL A 43 2.52 3.82 -10.19
N TYR A 44 1.76 4.26 -11.19
CA TYR A 44 1.35 3.45 -12.33
C TYR A 44 2.33 3.62 -13.48
N LEU A 45 2.88 2.50 -13.96
CA LEU A 45 3.80 2.47 -15.10
C LEU A 45 3.08 2.23 -16.43
N GLU A 46 1.78 1.94 -16.38
CA GLU A 46 0.89 1.84 -17.53
C GLU A 46 -0.46 2.53 -17.22
N GLU A 47 -1.13 3.01 -18.25
CA GLU A 47 -2.46 3.63 -18.12
C GLU A 47 -3.50 2.62 -17.61
N THR A 48 -4.38 3.08 -16.73
CA THR A 48 -5.54 2.30 -16.27
C THR A 48 -6.82 3.10 -16.37
N THR A 49 -7.81 2.49 -16.98
CA THR A 49 -9.20 2.98 -17.08
C THR A 49 -10.11 2.23 -16.09
N ASP A 50 -11.40 2.51 -16.14
CA ASP A 50 -12.42 1.83 -15.35
C ASP A 50 -12.69 0.38 -15.79
N THR A 51 -12.28 0.00 -17.01
CA THR A 51 -12.35 -1.36 -17.55
C THR A 51 -11.07 -2.17 -17.37
N ASP A 52 -9.95 -1.50 -17.07
CA ASP A 52 -8.66 -2.15 -16.81
C ASP A 52 -8.56 -2.72 -15.38
N HIS A 53 -7.43 -3.38 -15.10
CA HIS A 53 -7.05 -3.67 -13.73
C HIS A 53 -6.91 -2.36 -12.95
N CYS A 54 -7.77 -2.15 -11.96
CA CYS A 54 -7.93 -0.84 -11.35
C CYS A 54 -7.84 -0.92 -9.83
N PHE A 55 -7.35 0.15 -9.21
CA PHE A 55 -7.47 0.32 -7.77
C PHE A 55 -8.90 0.75 -7.43
N ARG A 56 -9.51 0.10 -6.44
CA ARG A 56 -10.85 0.44 -5.99
C ARG A 56 -10.86 0.73 -4.50
N VAL A 57 -11.58 1.77 -4.13
CA VAL A 57 -11.76 2.21 -2.75
C VAL A 57 -13.23 2.17 -2.36
N MET A 58 -13.50 2.04 -1.06
CA MET A 58 -14.76 2.50 -0.50
C MET A 58 -14.61 3.96 -0.09
N THR A 59 -15.26 4.86 -0.82
CA THR A 59 -15.22 6.30 -0.51
C THR A 59 -15.73 6.55 0.91
N HIS A 60 -15.22 7.59 1.58
CA HIS A 60 -15.60 7.98 2.95
C HIS A 60 -15.26 6.96 4.05
N SER A 61 -14.80 5.74 3.74
CA SER A 61 -14.53 4.71 4.76
C SER A 61 -13.53 5.13 5.86
N PRO A 62 -12.49 5.97 5.59
CA PRO A 62 -11.57 6.42 6.65
C PRO A 62 -12.27 7.15 7.80
N LEU A 63 -13.40 7.81 7.53
CA LEU A 63 -14.19 8.55 8.55
C LEU A 63 -14.79 7.62 9.60
N TYR A 64 -15.01 6.35 9.25
CA TYR A 64 -15.69 5.37 10.08
C TYR A 64 -14.75 4.34 10.73
N ASN A 65 -13.43 4.48 10.58
CA ASN A 65 -12.46 3.47 11.02
C ASN A 65 -12.58 3.13 12.52
N LYS A 66 -12.71 4.13 13.40
CA LYS A 66 -12.90 3.91 14.84
C LYS A 66 -14.22 3.19 15.13
N GLN A 67 -15.33 3.75 14.62
CA GLN A 67 -16.67 3.18 14.80
C GLN A 67 -16.76 1.74 14.26
N PHE A 68 -16.07 1.43 13.18
CA PHE A 68 -16.03 0.09 12.60
C PHE A 68 -15.43 -0.93 13.59
N PHE A 69 -14.32 -0.59 14.26
CA PHE A 69 -13.70 -1.50 15.22
C PHE A 69 -14.49 -1.60 16.53
N GLU A 70 -15.22 -0.56 16.93
CA GLU A 70 -16.18 -0.59 18.04
C GLU A 70 -17.36 -1.52 17.74
N GLU A 71 -17.93 -1.46 16.53
CA GLU A 71 -19.04 -2.32 16.09
C GLU A 71 -18.61 -3.79 15.92
N PHE A 72 -17.39 -4.03 15.44
CA PHE A 72 -16.90 -5.37 15.13
C PHE A 72 -15.67 -5.77 15.99
N PRO A 73 -15.83 -6.07 17.29
CA PRO A 73 -14.72 -6.44 18.17
C PRO A 73 -13.87 -7.62 17.67
N LYS A 74 -14.49 -8.63 17.05
CA LYS A 74 -13.76 -9.76 16.44
C LYS A 74 -12.83 -9.30 15.30
N ALA A 75 -13.24 -8.28 14.56
CA ALA A 75 -12.43 -7.68 13.49
C ALA A 75 -11.24 -6.91 14.09
N ALA A 76 -11.46 -6.19 15.19
CA ALA A 76 -10.41 -5.51 15.94
C ALA A 76 -9.33 -6.51 16.40
N THR A 77 -9.73 -7.61 17.05
CA THR A 77 -8.81 -8.68 17.47
C THR A 77 -8.02 -9.26 16.30
N LYS A 78 -8.70 -9.57 15.18
CA LYS A 78 -8.04 -10.12 13.98
C LYS A 78 -7.03 -9.13 13.39
N SER A 79 -7.40 -7.85 13.28
CA SER A 79 -6.54 -6.82 12.72
C SER A 79 -5.29 -6.61 13.57
N ARG A 80 -5.40 -6.63 14.91
CA ARG A 80 -4.27 -6.49 15.83
C ARG A 80 -3.23 -7.60 15.66
N ARG A 81 -3.68 -8.82 15.32
CA ARG A 81 -2.76 -9.96 15.10
C ARG A 81 -2.06 -9.92 13.74
N MET A 82 -2.75 -9.47 12.70
CA MET A 82 -2.29 -9.64 11.31
C MET A 82 -1.77 -8.35 10.66
N GLU A 83 -2.06 -7.17 11.24
CA GLU A 83 -1.90 -5.87 10.56
C GLU A 83 -2.57 -5.84 9.18
N PHE A 84 -3.72 -6.53 9.08
CA PHE A 84 -4.49 -6.70 7.86
C PHE A 84 -5.88 -7.27 8.20
N LEU A 85 -6.92 -6.80 7.51
CA LEU A 85 -8.27 -7.31 7.65
C LEU A 85 -9.01 -7.28 6.31
N LYS A 86 -9.18 -8.45 5.68
CA LYS A 86 -10.20 -8.66 4.63
C LYS A 86 -11.60 -8.57 5.25
N LEU A 87 -12.48 -7.75 4.66
CA LEU A 87 -13.85 -7.55 5.12
C LEU A 87 -14.76 -8.73 4.77
N SER A 88 -15.68 -9.06 5.68
CA SER A 88 -16.78 -10.01 5.44
C SER A 88 -17.95 -9.35 4.70
N LYS A 89 -18.90 -10.14 4.21
CA LYS A 89 -20.14 -9.62 3.58
C LYS A 89 -20.90 -8.67 4.51
N THR A 90 -21.04 -9.02 5.79
CA THR A 90 -21.70 -8.17 6.81
C THR A 90 -20.96 -6.85 7.03
N GLN A 91 -19.62 -6.88 7.06
CA GLN A 91 -18.80 -5.69 7.24
C GLN A 91 -18.87 -4.75 6.04
N LYS A 92 -18.89 -5.31 4.82
CA LYS A 92 -19.12 -4.54 3.58
C LYS A 92 -20.49 -3.86 3.60
N ALA A 93 -21.55 -4.61 3.92
CA ALA A 93 -22.91 -4.06 4.03
C ALA A 93 -23.05 -2.95 5.10
N TRP A 94 -22.25 -3.00 6.16
CA TRP A 94 -22.23 -1.95 7.18
C TRP A 94 -21.69 -0.61 6.65
N TYR A 95 -20.69 -0.65 5.78
CA TYR A 95 -20.18 0.53 5.08
C TYR A 95 -21.19 1.01 4.01
N ASP A 96 -21.89 0.10 3.33
CA ASP A 96 -22.90 0.45 2.32
C ASP A 96 -24.02 1.29 2.91
N LYS A 97 -24.52 0.90 4.10
CA LYS A 97 -25.53 1.66 4.86
C LYS A 97 -25.07 3.06 5.26
N ARG A 98 -23.76 3.31 5.25
CA ARG A 98 -23.12 4.61 5.54
C ARG A 98 -22.70 5.36 4.27
N ARG A 99 -23.26 4.99 3.12
CA ARG A 99 -22.98 5.62 1.82
C ARG A 99 -21.50 5.56 1.41
N CYS A 100 -20.75 4.60 1.93
CA CYS A 100 -19.40 4.34 1.46
C CYS A 100 -19.49 3.53 0.16
N THR A 101 -19.26 4.18 -0.98
CA THR A 101 -19.44 3.57 -2.30
C THR A 101 -18.13 3.02 -2.85
N ARG A 102 -18.22 1.90 -3.56
CA ARG A 102 -17.10 1.33 -4.30
C ARG A 102 -16.80 2.22 -5.50
N THR A 103 -15.60 2.78 -5.57
CA THR A 103 -15.16 3.68 -6.64
C THR A 103 -13.84 3.19 -7.20
N LYS A 104 -13.81 2.90 -8.49
CA LYS A 104 -12.57 2.62 -9.24
C LYS A 104 -11.83 3.93 -9.44
N VAL A 105 -10.50 3.89 -9.42
CA VAL A 105 -9.63 5.05 -9.58
C VAL A 105 -8.72 4.83 -10.80
N PRO A 106 -9.17 5.22 -12.00
CA PRO A 106 -8.32 5.28 -13.19
C PRO A 106 -7.10 6.17 -12.94
N VAL A 107 -5.92 5.71 -13.37
CA VAL A 107 -4.66 6.45 -13.22
C VAL A 107 -3.94 6.47 -14.57
N PRO A 108 -3.56 7.65 -15.09
CA PRO A 108 -2.80 7.73 -16.33
C PRO A 108 -1.39 7.15 -16.14
N LYS A 109 -0.74 6.76 -17.24
CA LYS A 109 0.64 6.29 -17.24
C LYS A 109 1.58 7.34 -16.62
N GLY A 110 2.41 6.91 -15.66
CA GLY A 110 3.27 7.78 -14.86
C GLY A 110 2.56 8.51 -13.72
N GLY A 111 1.23 8.37 -13.60
CA GLY A 111 0.44 8.92 -12.52
C GLY A 111 0.59 8.15 -11.22
N MET A 112 0.08 8.73 -10.13
CA MET A 112 0.10 8.12 -8.81
C MET A 112 -1.25 8.32 -8.12
N VAL A 113 -1.76 7.25 -7.52
CA VAL A 113 -2.88 7.33 -6.56
C VAL A 113 -2.34 7.27 -5.15
N LEU A 114 -2.91 8.08 -4.25
CA LEU A 114 -2.60 8.11 -2.83
C LEU A 114 -3.86 7.89 -2.01
N TRP A 115 -3.74 7.15 -0.91
CA TRP A 115 -4.84 6.93 0.03
C TRP A 115 -4.38 6.90 1.48
N ASP A 116 -5.29 7.26 2.36
CA ASP A 116 -5.13 7.12 3.81
C ASP A 116 -5.11 5.61 4.16
N SER A 117 -4.20 5.16 5.03
CA SER A 117 -4.10 3.74 5.42
C SER A 117 -5.37 3.16 6.08
N ARG A 118 -6.33 4.00 6.48
CA ARG A 118 -7.67 3.61 6.95
C ARG A 118 -8.70 3.40 5.83
N THR A 119 -8.34 3.67 4.59
CA THR A 119 -9.22 3.50 3.43
C THR A 119 -9.43 2.02 3.18
N VAL A 120 -10.68 1.58 3.11
CA VAL A 120 -11.00 0.23 2.68
C VAL A 120 -10.80 0.19 1.16
N HIS A 121 -10.00 -0.76 0.69
CA HIS A 121 -9.63 -0.82 -0.72
C HIS A 121 -9.33 -2.23 -1.19
N ASP A 122 -9.24 -2.40 -2.50
CA ASP A 122 -8.71 -3.59 -3.17
C ASP A 122 -8.20 -3.25 -4.57
N ASN A 123 -7.67 -4.28 -5.24
CA ASN A 123 -7.45 -4.25 -6.68
C ASN A 123 -8.60 -5.01 -7.33
N VAL A 124 -9.07 -4.51 -8.47
CA VAL A 124 -10.11 -5.13 -9.27
C VAL A 124 -9.46 -5.68 -10.53
N ASP A 125 -9.85 -6.90 -10.88
CA ASP A 125 -9.53 -7.52 -12.16
C ASP A 125 -10.19 -6.75 -13.31
N PRO A 126 -9.76 -6.97 -14.56
CA PRO A 126 -10.23 -6.21 -15.68
C PRO A 126 -11.57 -6.74 -16.17
N VAL A 127 -12.33 -5.90 -16.85
CA VAL A 127 -13.59 -6.32 -17.47
C VAL A 127 -13.29 -7.22 -18.67
N TYR A 128 -14.11 -8.26 -18.87
CA TYR A 128 -14.05 -9.09 -20.06
C TYR A 128 -14.28 -8.25 -21.32
N ASP A 129 -13.55 -8.55 -22.40
CA ASP A 129 -13.64 -7.83 -23.68
C ASP A 129 -13.38 -6.32 -23.57
N ARG A 130 -12.53 -5.91 -22.60
CA ARG A 130 -12.12 -4.49 -22.48
C ARG A 130 -11.43 -4.01 -23.77
N PRO A 131 -11.59 -2.72 -24.15
CA PRO A 131 -11.04 -2.19 -25.40
C PRO A 131 -9.52 -2.35 -25.56
N HIS A 132 -8.78 -2.31 -24.45
CA HIS A 132 -7.31 -2.42 -24.41
C HIS A 132 -6.88 -3.68 -23.65
N ASN A 133 -7.19 -4.85 -24.20
CA ASN A 133 -6.88 -6.14 -23.57
C ASN A 133 -5.38 -6.42 -23.39
N ASP A 134 -4.52 -5.68 -24.09
CA ASP A 134 -3.06 -5.72 -24.02
C ASP A 134 -2.47 -4.95 -22.82
N ARG A 135 -3.26 -4.14 -22.09
CA ARG A 135 -2.77 -3.35 -20.96
C ARG A 135 -2.64 -4.16 -19.68
N TRP A 136 -1.44 -4.17 -19.12
CA TRP A 136 -1.15 -4.84 -17.84
C TRP A 136 -1.05 -3.82 -16.72
N ARG A 137 -1.34 -4.26 -15.50
CA ARG A 137 -1.13 -3.42 -14.32
C ARG A 137 0.29 -3.54 -13.80
N PHE A 138 1.10 -2.57 -14.16
CA PHE A 138 2.44 -2.40 -13.61
C PHE A 138 2.45 -1.23 -12.62
N VAL A 139 2.68 -1.54 -11.34
CA VAL A 139 2.67 -0.52 -10.28
C VAL A 139 3.86 -0.67 -9.34
N VAL A 140 4.31 0.46 -8.80
CA VAL A 140 5.24 0.52 -7.68
C VAL A 140 4.48 1.04 -6.47
N PHE A 141 4.33 0.19 -5.45
CA PHE A 141 3.72 0.63 -4.19
C PHE A 141 4.69 1.52 -3.41
N VAL A 142 4.14 2.62 -2.90
CA VAL A 142 4.84 3.60 -2.08
C VAL A 142 4.10 3.78 -0.76
N SER A 143 4.84 4.09 0.30
CA SER A 143 4.27 4.47 1.59
C SER A 143 5.01 5.69 2.11
N MET A 144 4.26 6.68 2.56
CA MET A 144 4.77 7.99 2.91
C MET A 144 4.21 8.45 4.25
N THR A 145 5.10 9.02 5.03
CA THR A 145 4.84 9.69 6.30
C THR A 145 5.88 10.80 6.46
N PRO A 146 5.62 11.85 7.26
CA PRO A 146 6.65 12.82 7.61
C PRO A 146 7.90 12.13 8.17
N ALA A 147 9.09 12.50 7.69
CA ALA A 147 10.35 11.86 8.08
C ALA A 147 10.56 11.82 9.59
N LYS A 148 10.10 12.85 10.31
CA LYS A 148 10.21 12.94 11.77
C LYS A 148 9.36 11.94 12.56
N TRP A 149 8.46 11.21 11.90
CA TRP A 149 7.72 10.11 12.53
C TRP A 149 8.57 8.84 12.63
N ALA A 150 9.64 8.73 11.84
CA ALA A 150 10.53 7.58 11.89
C ALA A 150 11.50 7.72 13.07
N SER A 151 11.52 6.71 13.94
CA SER A 151 12.59 6.57 14.93
C SER A 151 13.93 6.28 14.26
N GLN A 152 15.04 6.51 14.98
CA GLN A 152 16.37 6.16 14.50
C GLN A 152 16.48 4.67 14.13
N GLU A 153 15.92 3.77 14.95
CA GLU A 153 15.83 2.34 14.65
C GLU A 153 15.08 2.06 13.33
N THR A 154 14.00 2.80 13.07
CA THR A 154 13.24 2.66 11.83
C THR A 154 14.04 3.11 10.61
N ILE A 155 14.77 4.23 10.75
CA ILE A 155 15.67 4.73 9.70
C ILE A 155 16.77 3.70 9.40
N GLU A 156 17.37 3.12 10.42
CA GLU A 156 18.39 2.07 10.26
C GLU A 156 17.86 0.83 9.56
N LYS A 157 16.67 0.34 9.93
CA LYS A 157 16.01 -0.79 9.23
C LYS A 157 15.73 -0.49 7.76
N ARG A 158 15.33 0.75 7.43
CA ARG A 158 15.10 1.18 6.04
C ARG A 158 16.40 1.30 5.27
N ASN A 159 17.46 1.82 5.90
CA ASN A 159 18.79 1.89 5.31
C ASN A 159 19.34 0.49 5.00
N GLU A 160 19.15 -0.46 5.92
CA GLU A 160 19.48 -1.86 5.69
C GLU A 160 18.70 -2.43 4.48
N ALA A 161 17.39 -2.19 4.41
CA ALA A 161 16.57 -2.67 3.29
C ALA A 161 17.05 -2.07 1.96
N TYR A 162 17.37 -0.78 1.94
CA TYR A 162 17.91 -0.11 0.77
C TYR A 162 19.26 -0.69 0.34
N ASP A 163 20.22 -0.80 1.26
CA ASP A 163 21.58 -1.28 0.96
C ASP A 163 21.58 -2.76 0.52
N LYS A 164 20.66 -3.58 1.08
CA LYS A 164 20.51 -5.01 0.75
C LYS A 164 19.48 -5.29 -0.35
N LEU A 165 18.92 -4.26 -1.00
CA LEU A 165 17.91 -4.40 -2.07
C LEU A 165 16.67 -5.21 -1.65
N LEU A 166 16.25 -5.06 -0.39
CA LEU A 166 15.09 -5.73 0.17
C LEU A 166 13.83 -4.89 0.00
N THR A 167 12.68 -5.55 0.01
CA THR A 167 11.38 -4.86 0.09
C THR A 167 10.90 -4.80 1.54
N THR A 168 10.05 -3.83 1.87
CA THR A 168 9.51 -3.63 3.23
C THR A 168 8.00 -3.81 3.28
N SER A 169 7.41 -3.93 4.46
CA SER A 169 5.96 -3.75 4.64
C SER A 169 5.53 -2.33 4.24
N HIS A 170 4.22 -2.08 4.17
CA HIS A 170 3.67 -0.78 3.81
C HIS A 170 3.82 0.29 4.92
N TRP A 171 4.48 0.01 6.04
CA TRP A 171 4.72 1.00 7.09
C TRP A 171 6.04 1.74 6.83
N SER A 172 5.98 3.07 6.67
CA SER A 172 7.17 3.88 6.35
C SER A 172 7.91 4.42 7.59
N SER A 173 7.21 4.65 8.70
CA SER A 173 7.80 5.25 9.91
C SER A 173 7.58 4.48 11.21
N GLN A 174 6.60 3.57 11.27
CA GLN A 174 6.25 2.89 12.52
C GLN A 174 6.24 1.37 12.33
N GLY A 175 7.40 0.76 12.56
CA GLY A 175 7.57 -0.69 12.49
C GLY A 175 7.57 -1.27 11.07
N PRO A 176 8.38 -0.75 10.13
CA PRO A 176 8.60 -1.46 8.86
C PRO A 176 9.16 -2.86 9.14
N ARG A 177 8.69 -3.83 8.35
CA ARG A 177 9.23 -5.19 8.34
C ARG A 177 9.97 -5.42 7.03
N ASN A 178 11.25 -5.77 7.11
CA ASN A 178 12.05 -6.16 5.96
C ASN A 178 11.67 -7.59 5.55
N PHE A 179 11.34 -7.78 4.27
CA PHE A 179 11.14 -9.11 3.72
C PHE A 179 12.48 -9.68 3.27
N LYS A 180 12.64 -11.00 3.39
CA LYS A 180 13.82 -11.68 2.84
C LYS A 180 13.85 -11.50 1.33
N ALA A 181 15.04 -11.48 0.75
CA ALA A 181 15.21 -11.53 -0.69
C ALA A 181 14.40 -12.71 -1.25
N PHE A 182 13.68 -12.45 -2.35
CA PHE A 182 12.92 -13.48 -3.03
C PHE A 182 13.88 -14.56 -3.53
N LYS A 183 13.57 -15.83 -3.23
CA LYS A 183 14.31 -16.97 -3.75
C LYS A 183 13.40 -17.73 -4.71
N PRO A 184 13.62 -17.65 -6.03
CA PRO A 184 12.80 -18.37 -6.98
C PRO A 184 12.87 -19.88 -6.73
N LYS A 185 11.76 -20.56 -7.02
CA LYS A 185 11.75 -22.03 -7.05
C LYS A 185 12.51 -22.53 -8.28
N ALA A 186 12.91 -23.81 -8.28
CA ALA A 186 13.55 -24.43 -9.43
C ALA A 186 12.71 -24.21 -10.72
N GLY A 187 13.34 -23.67 -11.76
CA GLY A 187 12.69 -23.34 -13.04
C GLY A 187 12.07 -21.94 -13.13
N GLN A 188 12.04 -21.15 -12.04
CA GLN A 188 11.66 -19.73 -12.11
C GLN A 188 12.89 -18.86 -12.38
N PHE A 189 12.73 -17.86 -13.24
CA PHE A 189 13.77 -16.87 -13.50
C PHE A 189 13.96 -15.97 -12.28
N GLU A 190 15.22 -15.74 -11.91
CA GLU A 190 15.57 -14.72 -10.92
C GLU A 190 15.81 -13.39 -11.63
N LEU A 191 14.80 -12.53 -11.65
CA LEU A 191 14.98 -11.12 -12.02
C LEU A 191 15.32 -10.33 -10.76
N THR A 192 16.60 -10.38 -10.37
CA THR A 192 17.11 -9.65 -9.21
C THR A 192 17.92 -8.43 -9.65
N ILE A 193 17.65 -7.29 -9.02
CA ILE A 193 18.53 -6.12 -9.11
C ILE A 193 19.78 -6.46 -8.30
N LEU A 194 20.96 -6.49 -8.93
CA LEU A 194 22.22 -6.80 -8.24
C LEU A 194 22.92 -5.57 -7.67
N LYS A 195 22.59 -4.39 -8.22
CA LYS A 195 23.15 -3.11 -7.80
C LYS A 195 22.10 -2.02 -7.94
N GLN A 196 22.13 -1.07 -7.03
CA GLN A 196 21.28 0.11 -7.16
C GLN A 196 21.65 0.91 -8.42
N PRO A 197 20.65 1.39 -9.18
CA PRO A 197 20.91 2.26 -10.31
C PRO A 197 21.52 3.60 -9.85
N VAL A 198 22.19 4.31 -10.75
CA VAL A 198 22.82 5.61 -10.44
C VAL A 198 21.80 6.59 -9.85
N ILE A 199 20.60 6.65 -10.43
CA ILE A 199 19.54 7.56 -9.97
C ILE A 199 19.07 7.28 -8.53
N ALA A 200 19.06 6.01 -8.11
CA ALA A 200 18.69 5.63 -6.74
C ALA A 200 19.72 6.12 -5.72
N ARG A 201 20.98 6.32 -6.14
CA ARG A 201 22.07 6.83 -5.30
C ARG A 201 22.19 8.35 -5.30
N SER A 202 21.29 9.05 -6.00
CA SER A 202 21.24 10.52 -5.97
C SER A 202 20.88 11.03 -4.58
N ARG A 203 21.24 12.28 -4.29
CA ARG A 203 20.89 12.91 -3.02
C ARG A 203 19.38 12.97 -2.79
N ASP A 204 18.61 13.26 -3.84
CA ASP A 204 17.15 13.37 -3.74
C ASP A 204 16.51 12.02 -3.42
N ALA A 205 16.98 10.94 -4.04
CA ALA A 205 16.55 9.59 -3.70
C ALA A 205 16.90 9.24 -2.25
N MET A 206 18.11 9.59 -1.79
CA MET A 206 18.51 9.38 -0.39
C MET A 206 17.66 10.19 0.59
N LEU A 207 17.25 11.41 0.26
CA LEU A 207 16.34 12.23 1.06
C LEU A 207 14.94 11.59 1.17
N LEU A 208 14.37 11.14 0.05
CA LEU A 208 13.07 10.47 0.02
C LEU A 208 13.08 9.16 0.84
N LEU A 209 14.19 8.44 0.81
CA LEU A 209 14.38 7.20 1.55
C LEU A 209 14.70 7.41 3.03
N GLY A 210 14.97 8.65 3.46
CA GLY A 210 15.41 8.95 4.82
C GLY A 210 16.85 8.50 5.11
N LYS A 211 17.64 8.17 4.06
CA LYS A 211 19.08 7.88 4.18
C LYS A 211 19.88 9.17 4.36
N ALA A 212 19.39 10.27 3.77
CA ALA A 212 19.86 11.62 4.03
C ALA A 212 18.78 12.40 4.80
N GLU A 213 19.21 13.34 5.64
CA GLU A 213 18.31 14.19 6.41
C GLU A 213 17.92 15.45 5.65
N TYR A 214 16.65 15.84 5.79
CA TYR A 214 16.18 17.14 5.35
C TYR A 214 16.72 18.23 6.29
N ASN A 215 17.33 19.27 5.71
CA ASN A 215 17.74 20.47 6.43
C ASN A 215 17.13 21.72 5.77
N PHE A 216 16.03 22.20 6.32
CA PHE A 216 15.33 23.40 5.85
C PHE A 216 15.90 24.70 6.42
N LYS A 217 16.89 24.63 7.32
CA LYS A 217 17.59 25.76 7.96
C LYS A 217 16.68 26.77 8.68
N ASP A 218 15.44 26.41 8.99
CA ASP A 218 14.44 27.29 9.60
C ASP A 218 14.18 26.99 11.09
N GLY A 219 14.83 25.96 11.64
CA GLY A 219 14.66 25.52 13.03
C GLY A 219 13.28 24.96 13.36
N LYS A 220 12.40 24.75 12.36
CA LYS A 220 11.03 24.28 12.57
C LYS A 220 10.96 22.76 12.46
N SER A 221 9.90 22.20 13.04
CA SER A 221 9.61 20.77 12.92
C SER A 221 9.11 20.43 11.52
N ASN A 222 9.71 19.41 10.90
CA ASN A 222 9.43 18.99 9.51
C ASN A 222 8.11 18.20 9.36
N GLY A 223 7.04 18.62 10.03
CA GLY A 223 5.70 18.00 9.90
C GLY A 223 4.86 18.02 11.19
N PRO A 224 3.64 17.45 11.17
CA PRO A 224 2.77 17.30 12.36
C PRO A 224 3.31 16.26 13.34
N LYS A 225 2.96 16.33 14.63
CA LYS A 225 3.40 15.33 15.63
C LYS A 225 3.07 13.90 15.20
N GLU A 226 3.96 12.97 15.55
CA GLU A 226 3.75 11.54 15.29
C GLU A 226 2.47 11.04 15.99
N PRO A 227 1.65 10.22 15.32
CA PRO A 227 0.47 9.62 15.93
C PRO A 227 0.86 8.52 16.94
N VAL A 228 0.15 8.48 18.07
CA VAL A 228 0.41 7.53 19.16
C VAL A 228 -0.34 6.22 18.92
N LEU A 229 0.33 5.09 19.16
CA LEU A 229 -0.27 3.76 19.14
C LEU A 229 -1.08 3.52 20.42
N VAL A 230 -2.23 2.83 20.32
CA VAL A 230 -3.17 2.57 21.43
C VAL A 230 -3.37 1.08 21.78
#